data_AF-A0A4Q2K9H8-F1
#
_entry.id   AF-A0A4Q2K9H8-F1
#
_cell.length_a   1.000
_cell.length_b   1.000
_cell.length_c   1.000
_cell.angle_alpha   90.00
_cell.angle_beta   90.00
_cell.angle_gamma   90.00
#
_symmetry.space_group_name_H-M   'P 1'
#
loop_
_entity.id
_entity.type
_entity.pdbx_description
1 polymer ?
#
loop_
_entity_poly.entity_id
_entity_poly.type
_entity_poly.pdbx_seq_one_letter_code
_entity_poly.pdbx_strand_id
1 'polypeptide(L)'
;MDMRRKKGYSLTEVIVSMALIVLVSVTAFMVCYVGINAENNSDTNMQIFSSAETFRKCFEHTLRQFGKGENEEEKDAFLEGFNDAVSFSFGADISEPFANETLLGGEWKISAPAANTGFRDDGTPKNGLSAYYYGADRAGATYAFEYEAFAALSRVLCRINLRSNVYYVTIEGYLAGSEKAAYLYTEQY
;
A
#
# COMPACT_ATOMS: atom_id res chain seq x y z
N MET A 1 64.26 15.97 -46.42
CA MET A 1 62.91 16.47 -46.74
C MET A 1 61.97 16.05 -45.62
N ASP A 2 61.56 17.06 -44.85
CA ASP A 2 60.32 17.17 -44.06
C ASP A 2 59.09 16.57 -44.80
N MET A 3 58.02 16.04 -44.17
CA MET A 3 57.33 16.44 -42.96
C MET A 3 56.62 15.23 -42.30
N ARG A 4 56.85 14.94 -41.02
CA ARG A 4 55.86 14.23 -40.19
C ARG A 4 54.87 15.28 -39.67
N ARG A 5 53.75 15.51 -40.38
CA ARG A 5 52.64 16.31 -39.85
C ARG A 5 52.04 15.61 -38.63
N LYS A 6 52.52 15.94 -37.42
CA LYS A 6 51.71 15.79 -36.21
C LYS A 6 50.57 16.80 -36.33
N LYS A 7 49.37 16.34 -36.70
CA LYS A 7 48.16 17.17 -36.59
C LYS A 7 47.93 17.43 -35.11
N GLY A 8 48.36 18.60 -34.63
CA GLY A 8 47.93 19.11 -33.33
C GLY A 8 46.46 19.49 -33.43
N TYR A 9 45.62 18.92 -32.57
CA TYR A 9 44.22 19.33 -32.46
C TYR A 9 44.15 20.81 -32.09
N SER A 10 43.27 21.56 -32.74
CA SER A 10 43.08 22.98 -32.43
C SER A 10 42.45 23.12 -31.04
N LEU A 11 42.82 24.17 -30.29
CA LEU A 11 42.27 24.46 -28.96
C LEU A 11 40.72 24.50 -28.98
N THR A 12 40.14 24.95 -30.09
CA THR A 12 38.69 24.95 -30.32
C THR A 12 38.10 23.54 -30.41
N GLU A 13 38.79 22.58 -31.05
CA GLU A 13 38.33 21.19 -31.13
C GLU A 13 38.34 20.52 -29.76
N VAL A 14 39.33 20.84 -28.92
CA VAL A 14 39.40 20.34 -27.54
C VAL A 14 38.25 20.88 -26.70
N ILE A 15 37.97 22.19 -26.78
CA ILE A 15 36.85 22.82 -26.05
C ILE A 15 35.50 22.24 -26.49
N VAL A 16 35.27 22.10 -27.80
CA VAL A 16 34.03 21.53 -28.34
C VAL A 16 33.87 20.07 -27.91
N SER A 17 34.97 19.30 -27.91
CA SER A 17 34.96 17.91 -27.45
C SER A 17 34.65 17.79 -25.95
N MET A 18 35.23 18.65 -25.11
CA MET A 18 34.92 18.69 -23.68
C MET A 18 33.48 19.09 -23.42
N ALA A 19 32.97 20.10 -24.13
CA ALA A 19 31.57 20.52 -24.02
C ALA A 19 30.61 19.40 -24.45
N LEU A 20 30.91 18.68 -25.53
CA LEU A 20 30.12 17.52 -25.97
C LEU A 20 30.14 16.39 -24.95
N ILE A 21 31.31 16.07 -24.37
CA ILE A 21 31.40 15.04 -23.33
C ILE A 21 30.54 15.42 -22.11
N VAL A 22 30.57 16.69 -21.68
CA VAL A 22 29.75 17.18 -20.57
C VAL A 22 28.26 17.08 -20.91
N LEU A 23 27.84 17.52 -22.10
CA LEU A 23 26.43 17.45 -22.52
C LEU A 23 25.92 16.01 -22.64
N VAL A 24 26.72 15.10 -23.18
CA VAL A 24 26.37 13.67 -23.27
C VAL A 24 26.31 13.04 -21.88
N SER A 25 27.19 13.44 -20.97
CA SER A 25 27.20 12.92 -19.59
C SER A 25 25.98 13.40 -18.79
N VAL A 26 25.59 14.67 -18.93
CA VAL A 26 24.39 15.24 -18.27
C VAL A 26 23.11 14.61 -18.81
N THR A 27 23.02 14.42 -20.13
CA THR A 27 21.84 13.77 -20.74
C THR A 27 21.75 12.29 -20.34
N ALA A 28 22.85 11.55 -20.31
CA ALA A 28 22.88 10.18 -19.79
C ALA A 28 22.43 10.12 -18.32
N PHE A 29 22.90 11.03 -17.48
CA PHE A 29 22.50 11.09 -16.07
C PHE A 29 21.01 11.42 -15.91
N MET A 30 20.47 12.38 -16.68
CA MET A 30 19.04 12.68 -16.66
C MET A 30 18.18 11.48 -17.10
N VAL A 31 18.59 10.75 -18.13
CA VAL A 31 17.88 9.54 -18.57
C VAL A 31 17.89 8.47 -17.47
N CYS A 32 19.02 8.24 -16.81
CA CYS A 32 19.10 7.31 -15.68
C CYS A 32 18.23 7.77 -14.50
N TYR A 33 18.25 9.06 -14.17
CA TYR A 33 17.44 9.61 -13.08
C TYR A 33 15.94 9.48 -13.35
N VAL A 34 15.50 9.81 -14.57
CA VAL A 34 14.10 9.63 -14.98
C VAL A 34 13.72 8.16 -14.99
N GLY A 35 14.60 7.27 -15.45
CA GLY A 35 14.40 5.82 -15.43
C GLY A 35 14.18 5.28 -14.02
N ILE A 36 15.05 5.63 -13.07
CA ILE A 36 14.94 5.21 -11.66
C ILE A 36 13.64 5.73 -11.03
N ASN A 37 13.27 6.99 -11.28
CA ASN A 37 12.02 7.54 -10.76
C ASN A 37 10.78 6.85 -11.37
N ALA A 38 10.82 6.51 -12.66
CA ALA A 38 9.74 5.79 -13.32
C ALA A 38 9.60 4.36 -12.78
N GLU A 39 10.72 3.67 -12.55
CA GLU A 39 10.77 2.33 -11.96
C GLU A 39 10.24 2.33 -10.52
N ASN A 40 10.71 3.23 -9.67
CA ASN A 40 10.21 3.38 -8.29
C ASN A 40 8.69 3.65 -8.23
N ASN A 41 8.19 4.49 -9.13
CA ASN A 41 6.74 4.75 -9.23
C ASN A 41 5.98 3.50 -9.70
N SER A 42 6.53 2.75 -10.65
CA SER A 42 5.94 1.49 -11.12
C SER A 42 5.86 0.45 -10.01
N ASP A 43 6.95 0.23 -9.26
CA ASP A 43 7.00 -0.72 -8.15
C ASP A 43 6.03 -0.32 -7.04
N THR A 44 5.99 0.97 -6.70
CA THR A 44 5.07 1.47 -5.67
C THR A 44 3.62 1.32 -6.11
N ASN A 45 3.29 1.62 -7.38
CA ASN A 45 1.95 1.41 -7.92
C ASN A 45 1.56 -0.07 -7.96
N MET A 46 2.50 -0.95 -8.30
CA MET A 46 2.29 -2.40 -8.30
C MET A 46 2.06 -2.92 -6.87
N GLN A 47 2.80 -2.40 -5.89
CA GLN A 47 2.58 -2.72 -4.48
C GLN A 47 1.18 -2.28 -4.03
N ILE A 48 0.78 -1.04 -4.33
CA ILE A 48 -0.56 -0.52 -4.03
C ILE A 48 -1.62 -1.44 -4.64
N PHE A 49 -1.50 -1.78 -5.92
CA PHE A 49 -2.44 -2.65 -6.61
C PHE A 49 -2.50 -4.05 -5.99
N SER A 50 -1.33 -4.65 -5.70
CA SER A 50 -1.23 -5.98 -5.11
C SER A 50 -1.88 -6.03 -3.71
N SER A 51 -1.62 -5.03 -2.87
CA SER A 51 -2.23 -4.93 -1.55
C SER A 51 -3.74 -4.68 -1.62
N ALA A 52 -4.20 -3.81 -2.53
CA ALA A 52 -5.62 -3.58 -2.75
C ALA A 52 -6.35 -4.83 -3.24
N GLU A 53 -5.77 -5.54 -4.20
CA GLU A 53 -6.32 -6.80 -4.73
C GLU A 53 -6.33 -7.90 -3.66
N THR A 54 -5.34 -7.93 -2.79
CA THR A 54 -5.31 -8.84 -1.64
C THR A 54 -6.50 -8.59 -0.71
N PHE A 55 -6.74 -7.34 -0.30
CA PHE A 55 -7.91 -7.01 0.51
C PHE A 55 -9.21 -7.39 -0.18
N ARG A 56 -9.34 -7.11 -1.47
CA ARG A 56 -10.53 -7.45 -2.27
C ARG A 56 -10.78 -8.96 -2.27
N LYS A 57 -9.74 -9.77 -2.49
CA LYS A 57 -9.83 -11.23 -2.48
C LYS A 57 -10.16 -11.80 -1.10
N CYS A 58 -9.55 -11.26 -0.05
CA CYS A 58 -9.91 -11.63 1.32
C CYS A 58 -11.40 -11.36 1.56
N PHE A 59 -11.90 -10.20 1.14
CA PHE A 59 -13.29 -9.82 1.35
C PHE A 59 -14.25 -10.73 0.57
N GLU A 60 -13.97 -10.97 -0.73
CA GLU A 60 -14.76 -11.89 -1.54
C GLU A 60 -14.76 -13.32 -0.99
N HIS A 61 -13.62 -13.78 -0.47
CA HIS A 61 -13.49 -15.12 0.12
C HIS A 61 -14.35 -15.23 1.38
N THR A 62 -14.22 -14.29 2.31
CA THR A 62 -15.02 -14.25 3.54
C THR A 62 -16.50 -14.11 3.22
N LEU A 63 -16.87 -13.28 2.25
CA LEU A 63 -18.28 -13.13 1.83
C LEU A 63 -18.86 -14.43 1.27
N ARG A 64 -18.07 -15.23 0.54
CA ARG A 64 -18.51 -16.55 0.06
C ARG A 64 -18.65 -17.57 1.18
N GLN A 65 -17.84 -17.46 2.23
CA GLN A 65 -17.84 -18.40 3.35
C GLN A 65 -18.97 -18.12 4.35
N PHE A 66 -19.16 -16.86 4.73
CA PHE A 66 -20.08 -16.45 5.80
C PHE A 66 -21.34 -15.76 5.30
N GLY A 67 -21.36 -15.29 4.03
CA GLY A 67 -22.49 -14.55 3.49
C GLY A 67 -22.60 -13.13 4.06
N LYS A 68 -23.78 -12.54 3.89
CA LYS A 68 -24.14 -11.25 4.51
C LYS A 68 -24.96 -11.57 5.74
N GLY A 69 -24.33 -11.50 6.90
CA GLY A 69 -24.98 -11.75 8.18
C GLY A 69 -26.16 -10.80 8.39
N GLU A 70 -27.29 -11.36 8.80
CA GLU A 70 -28.47 -10.58 9.15
C GLU A 70 -28.40 -10.11 10.62
N ASN A 71 -27.90 -10.99 11.48
CA ASN A 71 -27.73 -10.77 12.93
C ASN A 71 -26.29 -10.35 13.29
N GLU A 72 -26.07 -10.01 14.55
CA GLU A 72 -24.76 -9.59 15.06
C GLU A 72 -23.75 -10.75 15.07
N GLU A 73 -24.16 -11.95 15.49
CA GLU A 73 -23.28 -13.14 15.57
C GLU A 73 -22.67 -13.52 14.20
N GLU A 74 -23.46 -13.45 13.13
CA GLU A 74 -23.00 -13.73 11.76
C GLU A 74 -22.05 -12.65 11.23
N LYS A 75 -22.28 -11.39 11.63
CA LYS A 75 -21.38 -10.28 11.29
C LYS A 75 -20.05 -10.42 12.03
N ASP A 76 -20.09 -10.83 13.29
CA ASP A 76 -18.90 -11.10 14.10
C ASP A 76 -18.06 -12.22 13.49
N ALA A 77 -18.71 -13.34 13.09
CA ALA A 77 -18.05 -14.45 12.41
C ALA A 77 -17.45 -14.04 11.05
N PHE A 78 -18.16 -13.19 10.28
CA PHE A 78 -17.61 -12.62 9.05
C PHE A 78 -16.34 -11.81 9.34
N LEU A 79 -16.35 -10.95 10.36
CA LEU A 79 -15.21 -10.09 10.69
C LEU A 79 -14.01 -10.90 11.18
N GLU A 80 -14.24 -11.88 12.05
CA GLU A 80 -13.21 -12.81 12.50
C GLU A 80 -12.55 -13.50 11.31
N GLY A 81 -13.35 -14.11 10.43
CA GLY A 81 -12.84 -14.76 9.21
C GLY A 81 -12.14 -13.79 8.25
N PHE A 82 -12.58 -12.53 8.17
CA PHE A 82 -11.87 -11.51 7.39
C PHE A 82 -10.52 -11.15 8.01
N ASN A 83 -10.45 -10.96 9.33
CA ASN A 83 -9.19 -10.67 10.03
C ASN A 83 -8.18 -11.80 9.84
N ASP A 84 -8.61 -13.04 9.94
CA ASP A 84 -7.74 -14.20 9.71
C ASP A 84 -7.22 -14.23 8.28
N ALA A 85 -8.10 -14.00 7.29
CA ALA A 85 -7.73 -13.98 5.88
C ALA A 85 -6.73 -12.87 5.56
N VAL A 86 -6.93 -11.67 6.13
CA VAL A 86 -6.02 -10.53 5.97
C VAL A 86 -4.70 -10.79 6.70
N SER A 87 -4.76 -11.26 7.96
CA SER A 87 -3.59 -11.56 8.78
C SER A 87 -2.66 -12.56 8.08
N PHE A 88 -3.27 -13.63 7.54
CA PHE A 88 -2.56 -14.63 6.74
C PHE A 88 -1.94 -14.03 5.48
N SER A 89 -2.71 -13.25 4.71
CA SER A 89 -2.28 -12.74 3.40
C SER A 89 -1.15 -11.70 3.51
N PHE A 90 -1.15 -10.89 4.56
CA PHE A 90 -0.12 -9.89 4.82
C PHE A 90 1.00 -10.41 5.75
N GLY A 91 0.86 -11.61 6.30
CA GLY A 91 1.80 -12.20 7.24
C GLY A 91 1.96 -11.34 8.50
N ALA A 92 0.87 -10.81 9.03
CA ALA A 92 0.83 -9.94 10.20
C ALA A 92 -0.32 -10.38 11.10
N ASP A 93 -0.05 -10.71 12.36
CA ASP A 93 -1.09 -11.20 13.27
C ASP A 93 -1.85 -10.02 13.90
N ILE A 94 -3.08 -9.79 13.44
CA ILE A 94 -4.00 -8.78 13.99
C ILE A 94 -5.26 -9.43 14.59
N SER A 95 -5.20 -10.73 14.93
CA SER A 95 -6.35 -11.52 15.40
C SER A 95 -6.68 -11.35 16.89
N GLU A 96 -5.75 -10.83 17.70
CA GLU A 96 -5.88 -10.71 19.16
C GLU A 96 -7.15 -10.02 19.69
N PRO A 97 -7.70 -8.96 19.07
CA PRO A 97 -8.87 -8.26 19.63
C PRO A 97 -10.12 -9.13 19.66
N PHE A 98 -10.29 -10.04 18.69
CA PHE A 98 -11.48 -10.90 18.60
C PHE A 98 -11.41 -12.10 19.55
N ALA A 99 -10.20 -12.53 19.90
CA ALA A 99 -9.99 -13.63 20.84
C ALA A 99 -10.26 -13.23 22.30
N ASN A 100 -10.05 -11.95 22.65
CA ASN A 100 -10.01 -11.50 24.04
C ASN A 100 -11.05 -10.43 24.41
N GLU A 101 -11.61 -9.71 23.43
CA GLU A 101 -12.63 -8.69 23.67
C GLU A 101 -13.87 -9.00 22.83
N THR A 102 -15.05 -8.93 23.45
CA THR A 102 -16.27 -8.81 22.66
C THR A 102 -16.20 -7.48 21.90
N LEU A 103 -16.69 -7.42 20.65
CA LEU A 103 -16.81 -6.18 19.86
C LEU A 103 -17.58 -5.04 20.58
N LEU A 104 -18.16 -5.36 21.74
CA LEU A 104 -18.82 -4.51 22.72
C LEU A 104 -17.86 -3.71 23.64
N GLY A 105 -16.54 -3.91 23.53
CA GLY A 105 -15.53 -3.24 24.37
C GLY A 105 -15.26 -1.75 24.06
N GLY A 106 -15.69 -1.26 22.89
CA GLY A 106 -15.46 0.11 22.44
C GLY A 106 -14.57 0.18 21.19
N GLU A 107 -14.18 1.40 20.81
CA GLU A 107 -13.24 1.62 19.71
C GLU A 107 -11.86 1.02 20.05
N TRP A 108 -11.27 0.30 19.11
CA TRP A 108 -9.94 -0.30 19.30
C TRP A 108 -9.04 -0.11 18.08
N LYS A 109 -7.73 -0.23 18.33
CA LYS A 109 -6.69 -0.18 17.31
C LYS A 109 -5.65 -1.26 17.61
N ILE A 110 -5.33 -2.06 16.60
CA ILE A 110 -4.20 -2.99 16.61
C ILE A 110 -3.29 -2.74 15.41
N SER A 111 -2.00 -2.95 15.60
CA SER A 111 -0.98 -2.81 14.57
C SER A 111 0.06 -3.91 14.73
N ALA A 112 0.33 -4.64 13.64
CA ALA A 112 1.35 -5.68 13.61
C ALA A 112 2.32 -5.44 12.44
N PRO A 113 3.63 -5.66 12.67
CA PRO A 113 4.60 -5.65 11.58
C PRO A 113 4.33 -6.82 10.63
N ALA A 114 4.54 -6.62 9.34
CA ALA A 114 4.54 -7.73 8.39
C ALA A 114 5.80 -8.58 8.63
N ALA A 115 5.65 -9.91 8.66
CA ALA A 115 6.70 -10.86 9.03
C ALA A 115 7.99 -10.78 8.18
N ASN A 116 7.97 -10.08 7.05
CA ASN A 116 9.07 -10.01 6.08
C ASN A 116 9.66 -8.59 5.87
N THR A 117 9.29 -7.59 6.68
CA THR A 117 9.81 -6.22 6.52
C THR A 117 10.65 -5.80 7.72
N GLY A 118 11.95 -5.60 7.49
CA GLY A 118 12.97 -5.32 8.51
C GLY A 118 12.53 -4.29 9.56
N PHE A 119 12.54 -4.72 10.82
CA PHE A 119 12.15 -3.94 12.00
C PHE A 119 13.00 -2.66 12.12
N ARG A 120 12.38 -1.52 12.45
CA ARG A 120 13.09 -0.39 13.05
C ARG A 120 12.33 0.04 14.30
N ASP A 121 13.09 0.13 15.38
CA ASP A 121 12.66 0.27 16.77
C ASP A 121 12.32 1.74 17.10
N ASP A 122 11.21 2.24 16.54
CA ASP A 122 10.62 3.55 16.90
C ASP A 122 9.16 3.46 17.36
N GLY A 123 8.70 2.26 17.75
CA GLY A 123 7.37 2.03 18.34
C GLY A 123 6.20 2.12 17.35
N THR A 124 6.46 2.39 16.07
CA THR A 124 5.50 2.27 14.97
C THR A 124 6.10 1.30 13.95
N PRO A 125 5.41 0.24 13.51
CA PRO A 125 5.97 -0.66 12.51
C PRO A 125 6.42 0.16 11.29
N LYS A 126 7.60 -0.11 10.73
CA LYS A 126 7.94 0.35 9.39
C LYS A 126 7.50 -0.73 8.44
N ASN A 127 6.38 -0.48 7.80
CA ASN A 127 5.64 -1.42 6.99
C ASN A 127 4.91 -2.47 7.84
N GLY A 128 3.63 -2.68 7.55
CA GLY A 128 2.81 -3.57 8.36
C GLY A 128 1.34 -3.45 8.04
N LEU A 129 0.55 -4.02 8.93
CA LEU A 129 -0.90 -4.05 8.86
C LEU A 129 -1.46 -3.47 10.16
N SER A 130 -2.41 -2.56 10.05
CA SER A 130 -3.22 -2.09 11.18
C SER A 130 -4.68 -2.35 10.92
N ALA A 131 -5.42 -2.61 11.99
CA ALA A 131 -6.87 -2.66 11.98
C ALA A 131 -7.41 -1.71 13.05
N TYR A 132 -8.46 -0.99 12.66
CA TYR A 132 -9.11 0.03 13.45
C TYR A 132 -10.60 -0.29 13.47
N TYR A 133 -11.19 -0.21 14.64
CA TYR A 133 -12.63 -0.28 14.84
C TYR A 133 -13.12 1.03 15.41
N TYR A 134 -14.01 1.68 14.69
CA TYR A 134 -14.57 2.99 15.04
C TYR A 134 -15.98 2.90 15.64
N GLY A 135 -16.42 1.68 16.02
CA GLY A 135 -17.79 1.47 16.48
C GLY A 135 -18.83 1.47 15.34
N ALA A 136 -20.10 1.47 15.73
CA ALA A 136 -21.23 1.68 14.84
C ALA A 136 -21.33 3.17 14.45
N ASP A 137 -21.40 3.48 13.15
CA ASP A 137 -21.64 4.87 12.74
C ASP A 137 -23.07 5.32 13.11
N ARG A 138 -23.28 6.64 13.24
CA ARG A 138 -24.62 7.20 13.51
C ARG A 138 -25.60 7.05 12.33
N ALA A 139 -25.15 6.51 11.19
CA ALA A 139 -25.92 6.37 9.96
C ALA A 139 -26.48 4.95 9.74
N GLY A 140 -26.47 4.11 10.79
CA GLY A 140 -27.07 2.78 10.77
C GLY A 140 -26.14 1.67 10.26
N ALA A 141 -24.83 1.90 10.21
CA ALA A 141 -23.87 0.81 10.14
C ALA A 141 -23.76 0.12 11.51
N THR A 142 -23.92 -1.20 11.54
CA THR A 142 -23.72 -1.99 12.76
C THR A 142 -22.24 -2.01 13.12
N TYR A 143 -21.35 -2.04 12.12
CA TYR A 143 -19.91 -1.99 12.34
C TYR A 143 -19.17 -1.21 11.25
N ALA A 144 -18.21 -0.37 11.66
CA ALA A 144 -17.27 0.32 10.77
C ALA A 144 -15.82 -0.06 11.12
N PHE A 145 -15.14 -0.71 10.18
CA PHE A 145 -13.73 -1.10 10.32
C PHE A 145 -12.88 -0.46 9.24
N GLU A 146 -11.63 -0.19 9.58
CA GLU A 146 -10.60 0.23 8.65
C GLU A 146 -9.36 -0.63 8.84
N TYR A 147 -8.82 -1.10 7.73
CA TYR A 147 -7.58 -1.84 7.65
C TYR A 147 -6.58 -1.00 6.88
N GLU A 148 -5.38 -0.86 7.39
CA GLU A 148 -4.31 -0.11 6.75
C GLU A 148 -3.12 -1.04 6.53
N ALA A 149 -2.88 -1.41 5.26
CA ALA A 149 -1.61 -2.00 4.87
C ALA A 149 -0.69 -0.88 4.41
N PHE A 150 0.44 -0.68 5.06
CA PHE A 150 1.33 0.43 4.75
C PHE A 150 2.76 -0.05 4.55
N ALA A 151 3.49 0.73 3.76
CA ALA A 151 4.91 0.57 3.50
C ALA A 151 5.59 1.95 3.41
N ALA A 152 6.91 1.97 3.26
CA ALA A 152 7.71 3.20 3.30
C ALA A 152 7.23 4.27 2.31
N LEU A 153 6.72 3.85 1.15
CA LEU A 153 6.31 4.74 0.05
C LEU A 153 4.84 4.59 -0.35
N SER A 154 4.07 3.75 0.34
CA SER A 154 2.68 3.48 -0.01
C SER A 154 1.82 3.18 1.21
N ARG A 155 0.52 3.43 1.10
CA ARG A 155 -0.48 2.95 2.05
C ARG A 155 -1.74 2.54 1.30
N VAL A 156 -2.40 1.49 1.76
CA VAL A 156 -3.67 1.00 1.25
C VAL A 156 -4.63 0.87 2.41
N LEU A 157 -5.74 1.60 2.31
CA LEU A 157 -6.82 1.61 3.28
C LEU A 157 -7.96 0.75 2.74
N CYS A 158 -8.43 -0.23 3.51
CA CYS A 158 -9.63 -0.99 3.23
C CYS A 158 -10.65 -0.68 4.34
N ARG A 159 -11.76 -0.06 3.99
CA ARG A 159 -12.87 0.25 4.89
C ARG A 159 -14.01 -0.69 4.64
N ILE A 160 -14.56 -1.25 5.72
CA ILE A 160 -15.70 -2.14 5.66
C ILE A 160 -16.79 -1.57 6.56
N ASN A 161 -17.99 -1.39 6.00
CA ASN A 161 -19.18 -1.06 6.75
C ASN A 161 -20.18 -2.22 6.64
N LEU A 162 -20.50 -2.84 7.77
CA LEU A 162 -21.47 -3.91 7.86
C LEU A 162 -22.82 -3.33 8.27
N ARG A 163 -23.80 -3.37 7.36
CA ARG A 163 -25.20 -3.04 7.63
C ARG A 163 -26.02 -4.33 7.59
N SER A 164 -27.24 -4.30 8.12
CA SER A 164 -28.15 -5.45 7.98
C SER A 164 -28.39 -5.75 6.50
N ASN A 165 -27.98 -6.96 6.08
CA ASN A 165 -28.16 -7.54 4.75
C ASN A 165 -27.39 -6.83 3.61
N VAL A 166 -26.54 -5.84 3.92
CA VAL A 166 -25.76 -5.09 2.93
C VAL A 166 -24.39 -4.75 3.48
N TYR A 167 -23.33 -5.16 2.78
CA TYR A 167 -21.95 -4.84 3.16
C TYR A 167 -21.35 -3.87 2.14
N TYR A 168 -20.65 -2.86 2.64
CA TYR A 168 -19.92 -1.90 1.81
C TYR A 168 -18.43 -2.06 2.05
N VAL A 169 -17.67 -2.14 0.97
CA VAL A 169 -16.20 -2.14 1.02
C VAL A 169 -15.66 -0.99 0.18
N THR A 170 -14.67 -0.27 0.70
CA THR A 170 -13.93 0.76 -0.02
C THR A 170 -12.45 0.53 0.17
N ILE A 171 -11.69 0.44 -0.92
CA ILE A 171 -10.25 0.23 -0.92
C ILE A 171 -9.59 1.40 -1.62
N GLU A 172 -8.71 2.09 -0.92
CA GLU A 172 -8.02 3.29 -1.38
C GLU A 172 -6.51 3.10 -1.24
N GLY A 173 -5.78 3.30 -2.33
CA GLY A 173 -4.32 3.24 -2.34
C GLY A 173 -3.71 4.61 -2.52
N TYR A 174 -2.68 4.93 -1.75
CA TYR A 174 -1.97 6.20 -1.77
C TYR A 174 -0.47 6.00 -1.84
N LEU A 175 0.19 6.92 -2.54
CA LEU A 175 1.62 7.14 -2.42
C LEU A 175 1.91 7.90 -1.11
N ALA A 176 3.06 7.65 -0.50
CA ALA A 176 3.48 8.34 0.72
C ALA A 176 3.46 9.87 0.52
N GLY A 177 2.83 10.59 1.46
CA GLY A 177 2.69 12.05 1.41
C GLY A 177 1.68 12.57 0.36
N SER A 178 1.00 11.69 -0.39
CA SER A 178 -0.09 12.08 -1.28
C SER A 178 -1.44 12.01 -0.58
N GLU A 179 -2.20 13.11 -0.66
CA GLU A 179 -3.61 13.13 -0.25
C GLU A 179 -4.54 12.58 -1.35
N LYS A 180 -4.04 12.46 -2.59
CA LYS A 180 -4.81 11.91 -3.70
C LYS A 180 -4.61 10.40 -3.79
N ALA A 181 -5.73 9.68 -3.85
CA ALA A 181 -5.74 8.25 -4.07
C ALA A 181 -5.22 7.91 -5.48
N ALA A 182 -4.21 7.05 -5.55
CA ALA A 182 -3.70 6.44 -6.77
C ALA A 182 -4.56 5.24 -7.21
N TYR A 183 -5.27 4.62 -6.27
CA TYR A 183 -6.22 3.54 -6.49
C TYR A 183 -7.48 3.80 -5.69
N LEU A 184 -8.65 3.56 -6.28
CA LEU A 184 -9.93 3.62 -5.60
C LEU A 184 -10.82 2.50 -6.13
N TYR A 185 -11.37 1.73 -5.20
CA TYR A 185 -12.37 0.72 -5.46
C TYR A 185 -13.45 0.83 -4.40
N THR A 186 -14.71 0.81 -4.82
CA THR A 186 -15.86 0.84 -3.92
C THR A 186 -16.91 -0.11 -4.46
N GLU A 187 -17.38 -1.03 -3.62
CA GLU A 187 -18.44 -1.96 -4.00
C GLU A 187 -19.41 -2.17 -2.85
N GLN A 188 -20.67 -2.35 -3.22
CA GLN A 188 -21.75 -2.75 -2.33
C GLN A 188 -22.12 -4.18 -2.69
N TYR A 189 -22.10 -5.04 -1.68
CA TYR A 189 -22.55 -6.41 -1.81
C TYR A 189 -23.97 -6.52 -1.31
#